data_AF-A0A3D3TI18-F1
#
_entry.id   AF-A0A3D3TI18-F1
#
_cell.length_a   1.000
_cell.length_b   1.000
_cell.length_c   1.000
_cell.angle_alpha   90.00
_cell.angle_beta   90.00
_cell.angle_gamma   90.00
#
_symmetry.space_group_name_H-M   'P 1'
#
loop_
_entity.id
_entity.type
_entity.pdbx_description
1 polymer ?
#
loop_
_entity_poly.entity_id
_entity_poly.type
_entity_poly.pdbx_seq_one_letter_code
_entity_poly.pdbx_strand_id
1 'polypeptide(L)'
;MAPIELEESNISIGIDFGKPVIVDRIRCVPRSDDNGICAGNEYELMYWGNNRWESLGRKIAVDRVLSYESVPGNTIYWLKNHSRGIEEGVFTYKEGKQIWW
;
A
#
# COMPACT_ATOMS: atom_id res chain seq x y z
N MET A 1 20.30 -4.07 -35.31
CA MET A 1 20.70 -4.00 -33.89
C MET A 1 20.42 -5.35 -33.28
N ALA A 2 21.43 -6.00 -32.69
CA ALA A 2 21.25 -7.23 -31.93
C ALA A 2 20.69 -6.89 -30.53
N PRO A 3 19.92 -7.78 -29.88
CA PRO A 3 19.44 -7.56 -28.52
C PRO A 3 20.63 -7.55 -27.54
N ILE A 4 20.54 -6.69 -26.53
CA ILE A 4 21.45 -6.70 -25.37
C ILE A 4 21.05 -7.91 -24.51
N GLU A 5 21.95 -8.89 -24.37
CA GLU A 5 21.80 -9.96 -23.38
C GLU A 5 22.06 -9.37 -21.99
N LEU A 6 21.05 -9.40 -21.11
CA LEU A 6 21.19 -9.05 -19.70
C LEU A 6 21.84 -10.22 -18.96
N GLU A 7 23.05 -10.03 -18.45
CA GLU A 7 23.78 -11.03 -17.67
C GLU A 7 23.07 -11.25 -16.32
N GLU A 8 22.64 -12.50 -16.04
CA GLU A 8 21.99 -12.85 -14.78
C GLU A 8 22.99 -12.73 -13.61
N SER A 9 22.82 -11.70 -12.79
CA SER A 9 23.58 -11.56 -11.54
C SER A 9 22.94 -12.39 -10.43
N ASN A 10 23.67 -13.38 -9.90
CA ASN A 10 23.23 -14.18 -8.77
C ASN A 10 23.45 -13.40 -7.46
N ILE A 11 22.39 -12.79 -6.93
CA ILE A 11 22.39 -12.12 -5.62
C ILE A 11 21.87 -13.10 -4.56
N SER A 12 22.61 -13.23 -3.45
CA SER A 12 22.16 -13.99 -2.28
C SER A 12 21.95 -13.06 -1.08
N ILE A 13 20.93 -13.36 -0.29
CA ILE A 13 20.63 -12.68 0.98
C ILE A 13 20.59 -13.77 2.05
N GLY A 14 21.34 -13.58 3.14
CA GLY A 14 21.42 -14.51 4.26
C GLY A 14 20.93 -13.88 5.56
N ILE A 15 20.41 -14.72 6.47
CA ILE A 15 20.06 -14.38 7.84
C ILE A 15 20.82 -15.35 8.75
N ASP A 16 21.64 -14.83 9.66
CA ASP A 16 22.29 -15.63 10.70
C ASP A 16 21.42 -15.63 11.96
N PHE A 17 21.02 -16.83 12.41
CA PHE A 17 20.20 -17.02 13.60
C PHE A 17 21.04 -17.21 14.88
N GLY A 18 22.36 -17.39 14.77
CA GLY A 18 23.28 -17.67 15.89
C GLY A 18 23.07 -19.02 16.59
N LYS A 19 22.04 -19.78 16.22
CA LYS A 19 21.69 -21.11 16.72
C LYS A 19 20.77 -21.85 15.74
N PRO A 20 20.63 -23.18 15.84
CA PRO A 20 19.62 -23.92 15.08
C PRO A 20 18.21 -23.42 15.39
N VAL A 21 17.42 -23.14 14.34
CA VAL A 21 16.01 -22.74 14.44
C VAL A 21 15.18 -23.52 13.42
N ILE A 22 13.90 -23.75 13.73
CA ILE A 22 12.92 -24.25 12.77
C ILE A 22 12.33 -23.04 12.05
N VAL A 23 12.47 -23.00 10.71
CA VAL A 23 11.88 -21.96 9.88
C VAL A 23 10.57 -22.49 9.29
N ASP A 24 9.44 -21.97 9.78
CA ASP A 24 8.10 -22.28 9.23
C ASP A 24 7.79 -21.47 7.96
N ARG A 25 8.29 -20.23 7.88
CA ARG A 25 7.96 -19.31 6.78
C ARG A 25 9.03 -18.26 6.56
N ILE A 26 9.27 -17.95 5.28
CA ILE A 26 10.04 -16.78 4.83
C ILE A 26 9.07 -15.83 4.12
N ARG A 27 9.16 -14.53 4.42
CA ARG A 27 8.44 -13.48 3.69
C ARG A 27 9.43 -12.45 3.18
N CYS A 28 9.56 -12.34 1.86
CA CYS A 28 10.31 -11.27 1.22
C CYS A 28 9.35 -10.12 0.95
N VAL A 29 9.61 -8.96 1.55
CA VAL A 29 8.89 -7.72 1.23
C VAL A 29 9.88 -6.84 0.48
N PRO A 30 9.61 -6.45 -0.78
CA PRO A 30 10.47 -5.52 -1.48
C PRO A 30 10.54 -4.21 -0.70
N ARG A 31 11.66 -3.50 -0.82
CA ARG A 31 11.74 -2.13 -0.30
C ARG A 31 10.64 -1.32 -0.98
N SER A 32 9.62 -0.99 -0.22
CA SER A 32 8.62 -0.01 -0.57
C SER A 32 8.88 1.24 0.25
N ASP A 33 8.29 2.33 -0.18
CA ASP A 33 8.15 3.60 0.55
C ASP A 33 7.25 3.49 1.80
N ASP A 34 6.81 2.28 2.18
CA ASP A 34 5.84 2.00 3.26
C ASP A 34 4.46 2.64 3.02
N ASN A 35 4.09 2.90 1.75
CA ASN A 35 2.77 3.45 1.38
C ASN A 35 1.61 2.43 1.46
N GLY A 36 1.85 1.25 2.02
CA GLY A 36 0.84 0.21 2.21
C GLY A 36 -0.09 0.48 3.40
N ILE A 37 -1.23 -0.22 3.43
CA ILE A 37 -2.08 -0.27 4.63
C ILE A 37 -1.38 -1.15 5.68
N CYS A 38 -1.25 -0.64 6.89
CA CYS A 38 -0.62 -1.35 7.99
C CYS A 38 -1.58 -1.54 9.15
N ALA A 39 -1.63 -2.76 9.68
CA ALA A 39 -2.43 -3.07 10.86
C ALA A 39 -2.04 -2.18 12.06
N GLY A 40 -3.04 -1.74 12.83
CA GLY A 40 -2.91 -0.84 13.97
C GLY A 40 -2.93 0.65 13.63
N ASN A 41 -2.76 1.03 12.36
CA ASN A 41 -2.84 2.43 11.95
C ASN A 41 -4.29 2.88 11.72
N GLU A 42 -4.56 4.15 12.03
CA GLU A 42 -5.83 4.81 11.70
C GLU A 42 -5.75 5.46 10.32
N TYR A 43 -6.73 5.17 9.48
CA TYR A 43 -6.87 5.73 8.15
C TYR A 43 -8.22 6.43 7.97
N GLU A 44 -8.25 7.46 7.14
CA GLU A 44 -9.46 8.18 6.74
C GLU A 44 -9.55 8.24 5.22
N LEU A 45 -10.61 7.67 4.64
CA LEU A 45 -10.84 7.77 3.21
C LEU A 45 -11.62 9.05 2.91
N MET A 46 -11.02 9.93 2.13
CA MET A 46 -11.66 11.14 1.61
C MET A 46 -12.06 10.92 0.15
N TYR A 47 -13.12 11.61 -0.29
CA TYR A 47 -13.45 11.76 -1.70
C TYR A 47 -13.66 13.23 -2.07
N TRP A 48 -13.41 13.58 -3.32
CA TRP A 48 -13.68 14.92 -3.83
C TRP A 48 -15.15 15.02 -4.27
N GLY A 49 -15.93 15.90 -3.64
CA GLY A 49 -17.35 16.09 -3.92
C GLY A 49 -17.79 17.49 -3.55
N ASN A 50 -18.76 18.06 -4.27
CA ASN A 50 -19.29 19.40 -3.99
C ASN A 50 -18.18 20.49 -3.84
N ASN A 51 -17.14 20.41 -4.68
CA ASN A 51 -15.95 21.27 -4.65
C ASN A 51 -15.18 21.28 -3.32
N ARG A 52 -15.20 20.17 -2.57
CA ARG A 52 -14.44 20.00 -1.33
C ARG A 52 -14.04 18.54 -1.11
N TRP A 53 -13.12 18.31 -0.18
CA TRP A 53 -12.87 16.98 0.36
C TRP A 53 -13.95 16.62 1.38
N GLU A 54 -14.57 15.46 1.21
CA GLU A 54 -15.58 14.91 2.13
C GLU A 54 -15.09 13.56 2.67
N SER A 55 -15.28 13.34 3.97
CA SER A 55 -14.81 12.13 4.65
C SER A 55 -15.82 11.00 4.54
N LEU A 56 -15.34 9.78 4.27
CA LEU A 56 -16.10 8.52 4.35
C LEU A 56 -15.87 7.80 5.70
N GLY A 57 -15.24 8.50 6.65
CA GLY A 57 -15.00 8.02 8.01
C GLY A 57 -13.59 7.48 8.23
N ARG A 58 -13.29 7.23 9.51
CA ARG A 58 -12.00 6.71 9.98
C ARG A 58 -12.11 5.24 10.35
N LYS A 59 -11.04 4.50 10.10
CA LYS A 59 -10.92 3.08 10.46
C LYS A 59 -9.52 2.77 10.96
N ILE A 60 -9.44 1.98 12.03
CA ILE A 60 -8.20 1.32 12.43
C ILE A 60 -8.05 0.06 11.57
N ALA A 61 -6.96 -0.02 10.82
CA ALA A 61 -6.66 -1.17 9.99
C ALA A 61 -6.38 -2.39 10.89
N VAL A 62 -7.08 -3.50 10.64
CA VAL A 62 -6.81 -4.79 11.31
C VAL A 62 -5.86 -5.67 10.51
N ASP A 63 -5.73 -5.40 9.21
CA ASP A 63 -4.82 -6.04 8.26
C ASP A 63 -4.50 -5.04 7.13
N ARG A 64 -3.93 -5.49 6.01
CA ARG A 64 -3.55 -4.70 4.84
C ARG A 64 -4.72 -4.28 3.93
N VAL A 65 -5.96 -4.41 4.39
CA VAL A 65 -7.17 -4.10 3.62
C VAL A 65 -8.10 -3.22 4.44
N LEU A 66 -8.66 -2.19 3.80
CA LEU A 66 -9.72 -1.35 4.34
C LEU A 66 -10.95 -1.46 3.45
N SER A 67 -12.10 -1.71 4.06
CA SER A 67 -13.39 -1.75 3.36
C SER A 67 -14.21 -0.53 3.74
N TYR A 68 -14.65 0.25 2.75
CA TYR A 68 -15.59 1.36 2.92
C TYR A 68 -16.86 1.03 2.15
N GLU A 69 -18.01 1.40 2.69
CA GLU A 69 -19.33 1.15 2.10
C GLU A 69 -19.91 2.45 1.55
N SER A 70 -20.85 2.34 0.59
CA SER A 70 -21.54 3.49 -0.02
C SER A 70 -20.60 4.57 -0.57
N VAL A 71 -19.45 4.16 -1.10
CA VAL A 71 -18.43 5.04 -1.65
C VAL A 71 -18.90 5.65 -2.98
N PRO A 72 -18.92 6.99 -3.14
CA PRO A 72 -19.29 7.63 -4.39
C PRO A 72 -18.32 7.26 -5.51
N GLY A 73 -18.83 6.76 -6.64
CA GLY A 73 -18.01 6.39 -7.80
C GLY A 73 -17.58 7.59 -8.66
N ASN A 74 -16.69 7.34 -9.63
CA ASN A 74 -16.24 8.33 -10.63
C ASN A 74 -15.69 9.64 -10.04
N THR A 75 -14.99 9.55 -8.91
CA THR A 75 -14.33 10.69 -8.27
C THR A 75 -12.88 10.40 -7.90
N ILE A 76 -12.18 11.41 -7.39
CA ILE A 76 -10.85 11.35 -6.82
C ILE A 76 -10.98 11.02 -5.34
N TYR A 77 -10.15 10.09 -4.90
CA TYR A 77 -10.04 9.68 -3.51
C TYR A 77 -8.68 10.06 -2.94
N TRP A 78 -8.63 10.20 -1.63
CA TRP A 78 -7.41 10.42 -0.89
C TRP A 78 -7.48 9.61 0.40
N LEU A 79 -6.61 8.62 0.54
CA LEU A 79 -6.53 7.81 1.75
C LEU A 79 -5.48 8.42 2.67
N LYS A 80 -5.92 9.00 3.78
CA LYS A 80 -5.07 9.65 4.76
C LYS A 80 -4.68 8.68 5.87
N ASN A 81 -3.41 8.63 6.26
CA ASN A 81 -2.88 7.88 7.39
C ASN A 81 -2.65 8.83 8.56
N HIS A 82 -3.46 8.71 9.61
CA HIS A 82 -3.38 9.58 10.78
C HIS A 82 -2.34 9.12 11.81
N SER A 83 -1.69 7.98 11.59
CA SER A 83 -0.74 7.40 12.56
C SER A 83 0.71 7.49 12.12
N ARG A 84 1.01 7.49 10.82
CA ARG A 84 2.38 7.59 10.28
C ARG A 84 2.38 8.11 8.83
N GLY A 85 3.56 8.47 8.33
CA GLY A 85 3.77 8.84 6.93
C GLY A 85 3.48 10.31 6.65
N ILE A 86 4.07 10.83 5.57
CA ILE A 86 3.86 12.20 5.08
C ILE A 86 3.48 12.17 3.59
N GLU A 87 3.83 11.09 2.88
CA GLU A 87 3.55 10.92 1.46
C GLU A 87 2.22 10.21 1.26
N GLU A 88 1.24 10.95 0.77
CA GLU A 88 -0.09 10.44 0.42
C GLU A 88 -0.42 10.91 -1.00
N GLY A 89 -0.74 9.97 -1.89
CA GLY A 89 -1.18 10.26 -3.25
C GLY A 89 -2.70 10.26 -3.36
N VAL A 90 -3.24 11.11 -4.23
CA VAL A 90 -4.64 10.98 -4.63
C VAL A 90 -4.77 9.89 -5.68
N PHE A 91 -5.92 9.21 -5.72
CA PHE A 91 -6.15 8.15 -6.70
C PHE A 91 -7.58 8.17 -7.22
N THR A 92 -7.77 7.58 -8.38
CA THR A 92 -9.09 7.21 -8.90
C THR A 92 -9.26 5.70 -8.80
N TYR A 93 -10.51 5.23 -8.74
CA TYR A 93 -10.83 3.81 -8.66
C TYR A 93 -11.68 3.40 -9.86
N LYS A 94 -11.12 2.58 -10.74
CA LYS A 94 -11.76 2.14 -11.98
C LYS A 94 -11.56 0.65 -12.19
N GLU A 95 -12.64 -0.08 -12.49
CA GLU A 95 -12.60 -1.52 -12.81
C GLU A 95 -11.87 -2.37 -11.74
N GLY A 96 -12.10 -2.03 -10.46
CA GLY A 96 -11.48 -2.75 -9.34
C GLY A 96 -10.02 -2.37 -9.05
N LYS A 97 -9.47 -1.36 -9.73
CA LYS A 97 -8.07 -0.95 -9.60
C LYS A 97 -7.93 0.50 -9.14
N GLN A 98 -6.94 0.74 -8.28
CA GLN A 98 -6.47 2.08 -7.92
C GLN A 98 -5.53 2.61 -9.01
N ILE A 99 -5.75 3.84 -9.45
CA ILE A 99 -4.91 4.56 -10.41
C ILE A 99 -4.46 5.86 -9.73
N TRP A 100 -3.15 5.96 -9.45
CA TRP A 100 -2.51 7.05 -8.72
C TRP A 100 -2.18 8.24 -9.64
N TRP A 101 -2.22 9.46 -9.09
CA TRP A 101 -1.93 10.72 -9.78
C TRP A 101 -0.96 11.59 -8.99
#